data_AF-A0A6P9CI41-F1
#
_entry.id   AF-A0A6P9CI41-F1
#
_cell.length_a   1.000
_cell.length_b   1.000
_cell.length_c   1.000
_cell.angle_alpha   90.00
_cell.angle_beta   90.00
_cell.angle_gamma   90.00
#
_symmetry.space_group_name_H-M   'P 1'
#
loop_
_entity.id
_entity.type
_entity.pdbx_description
1 polymer ?
#
loop_
_entity_poly.entity_id
_entity_poly.type
_entity_poly.pdbx_seq_one_letter_code
_entity_poly.pdbx_strand_id
1 'polypeptide(L)'
;MKVAVAGCCHGALDKLYETLQLLEQRHGDARPDLLLCAGDFQAVRNAADLRCMAVPSKYRQLGGFAKYYSGEKKAPILTIFIGGNHEASNHLQELPYGGWVAPNIYYLGFAGVVRYRGLRIGGLSGIFKGHDYRKGHFEYPPYNQETVRSIYHVRNIEVFKLKQLKQPMDVFLSHDWPRSIYHYGNKKLLLKKKSFFRSEVENNTLGSPAASELLQHLKPSYWFSAHLHVKFAAIMQHQADNSEEQPKTTKFLALDKCLPHRDFLQIVEIEHNPTASDRLEYDPEWIAVLKATNDLVNVSPCYWNMPENNGLHEKWDYSVTEEDIKKVLEEINRDLAIPQNFSITEACYNSNKTQQKTDLIHRISPQTTEFCARFGLVDINAKIQQRKEEHRGDVPQGEEEEEEEEEEKEEEEIDTTGSMMESSTDVSSLISLNPDEILLDDDSCDDDLETSEGPSSDLSCNTSEIFSDIRILPDSMAVSPNDTLDVIEDELEKSSNGNQAEEQSPDGKPLKRLSDENKEGTVGPKKIKRRNQAIYASKDEDETGDDNPFS
;
A
#
# COMPACT_ATOMS: atom_id res chain seq x y z
N MET A 1 23.95 -4.42 -10.01
CA MET A 1 23.97 -4.23 -8.54
C MET A 1 22.97 -5.17 -7.88
N LYS A 2 23.12 -5.45 -6.58
CA LYS A 2 22.21 -6.32 -5.82
C LYS A 2 21.19 -5.45 -5.10
N VAL A 3 19.91 -5.63 -5.41
CA VAL A 3 18.81 -4.86 -4.80
C VAL A 3 18.02 -5.79 -3.90
N ALA A 4 17.95 -5.46 -2.62
CA ALA A 4 17.01 -6.08 -1.70
C ALA A 4 15.62 -5.45 -1.89
N VAL A 5 14.60 -6.28 -2.04
CA VAL A 5 13.20 -5.87 -2.11
C VAL A 5 12.46 -6.46 -0.92
N ALA A 6 11.67 -5.63 -0.23
CA ALA A 6 10.87 -6.01 0.92
C ALA A 6 9.39 -5.71 0.68
N GLY A 7 8.52 -6.60 1.19
CA GLY A 7 7.08 -6.38 1.31
C GLY A 7 6.74 -5.46 2.49
N CYS A 8 5.58 -5.68 3.12
CA CYS A 8 5.12 -4.86 4.24
C CYS A 8 6.06 -4.96 5.45
N CYS A 9 6.67 -3.86 5.88
CA CYS A 9 7.63 -3.84 6.99
C CYS A 9 6.94 -3.86 8.36
N HIS A 10 5.86 -3.09 8.50
CA HIS A 10 5.15 -2.80 9.75
C HIS A 10 6.06 -2.39 10.92
N GLY A 11 7.04 -1.53 10.65
CA GLY A 11 7.97 -1.04 11.67
C GLY A 11 8.97 -2.08 12.16
N ALA A 12 9.00 -3.30 11.60
CA ALA A 12 9.97 -4.36 11.92
C ALA A 12 11.36 -4.12 11.29
N LEU A 13 11.78 -2.86 11.22
CA LEU A 13 12.95 -2.37 10.49
C LEU A 13 14.26 -2.97 11.01
N ASP A 14 14.38 -3.16 12.32
CA ASP A 14 15.50 -3.89 12.95
C ASP A 14 15.64 -5.31 12.39
N LYS A 15 14.53 -6.07 12.31
CA LYS A 15 14.51 -7.45 11.80
C LYS A 15 14.83 -7.51 10.30
N LEU A 16 14.44 -6.48 9.54
CA LEU A 16 14.77 -6.36 8.13
C LEU A 16 16.28 -6.22 7.91
N TYR A 17 16.94 -5.31 8.65
CA TYR A 17 18.39 -5.12 8.55
C TYR A 17 19.19 -6.28 9.16
N GLU A 18 18.76 -6.87 10.28
CA GLU A 18 19.36 -8.09 10.85
C GLU A 18 19.33 -9.25 9.83
N THR A 19 18.22 -9.41 9.09
CA THR A 19 18.09 -10.44 8.06
C THR A 19 19.06 -10.21 6.89
N LEU A 20 19.22 -8.96 6.45
CA LEU A 20 20.19 -8.60 5.41
C LEU A 20 21.63 -8.88 5.84
N GLN A 21 21.99 -8.54 7.08
CA GLN A 21 23.30 -8.83 7.64
C GLN A 21 23.56 -10.35 7.75
N LEU A 22 22.55 -11.13 8.13
CA LEU A 22 22.65 -12.59 8.19
C LEU A 22 22.82 -13.23 6.80
N LEU A 23 22.18 -12.67 5.76
CA LEU A 23 22.37 -13.10 4.37
C LEU A 23 23.78 -12.79 3.86
N GLU A 24 24.31 -11.60 4.14
CA GLU A 24 25.69 -11.21 3.85
C GLU A 24 26.69 -12.19 4.50
N GLN A 25 26.53 -12.47 5.81
CA GLN A 25 27.38 -13.41 6.55
C GLN A 25 27.35 -14.85 6.02
N ARG A 26 26.18 -15.33 5.57
CA ARG A 26 26.01 -16.72 5.09
C ARG A 26 26.50 -16.95 3.67
N HIS A 27 26.42 -15.93 2.81
CA HIS A 27 26.64 -16.08 1.38
C HIS A 27 27.86 -15.29 0.84
N GLY A 28 28.59 -14.56 1.69
CA GLY A 28 29.93 -14.01 1.44
C GLY A 28 30.02 -12.85 0.46
N ASP A 29 29.05 -12.72 -0.45
CA ASP A 29 28.95 -11.70 -1.50
C ASP A 29 27.49 -11.19 -1.64
N ALA A 30 26.56 -11.63 -0.78
CA ALA A 30 25.14 -11.28 -0.89
C ALA A 30 24.76 -9.91 -0.32
N ARG A 31 25.73 -9.02 -0.03
CA ARG A 31 25.43 -7.67 0.45
C ARG A 31 24.68 -6.90 -0.65
N PRO A 32 23.48 -6.36 -0.39
CA PRO A 32 22.81 -5.50 -1.34
C PRO A 32 23.40 -4.09 -1.31
N ASP A 33 23.29 -3.41 -2.45
CA ASP A 33 23.66 -2.01 -2.64
C ASP A 33 22.52 -1.06 -2.24
N LEU A 34 21.28 -1.53 -2.39
CA LEU A 34 20.05 -0.79 -2.17
C LEU A 34 18.97 -1.68 -1.54
N LEU A 35 18.16 -1.13 -0.65
CA LEU A 35 16.92 -1.73 -0.14
C LEU A 35 15.71 -0.93 -0.64
N LEU A 36 14.74 -1.61 -1.24
CA LEU A 36 13.44 -1.07 -1.65
C LEU A 36 12.33 -1.67 -0.79
N CYS A 37 11.50 -0.84 -0.17
CA CYS A 37 10.32 -1.29 0.59
C CYS A 37 9.03 -0.82 -0.10
N ALA A 38 8.18 -1.77 -0.48
CA ALA A 38 6.95 -1.50 -1.24
C ALA A 38 5.75 -1.14 -0.35
N GLY A 39 5.94 -0.30 0.68
CA GLY A 39 4.88 0.20 1.57
C GLY A 39 4.70 -0.54 2.89
N ASP A 40 3.75 -0.06 3.69
CA ASP A 40 3.56 -0.35 5.11
C ASP A 40 4.91 -0.31 5.86
N PHE A 41 5.63 0.80 5.70
CA PHE A 41 6.93 1.01 6.31
C PHE A 41 6.81 1.31 7.81
N GLN A 42 5.78 2.08 8.19
CA GLN A 42 5.54 2.62 9.53
C GLN A 42 6.68 3.52 10.02
N ALA A 43 6.87 4.67 9.36
CA ALA A 43 7.82 5.72 9.75
C ALA A 43 7.41 6.49 11.03
N VAL A 44 7.03 5.78 12.10
CA VAL A 44 6.48 6.35 13.34
C VAL A 44 7.59 6.94 14.23
N ARG A 45 7.56 8.25 14.48
CA ARG A 45 8.58 8.96 15.29
C ARG A 45 8.31 8.88 16.79
N ASN A 46 7.03 8.89 17.18
CA ASN A 46 6.57 8.95 18.58
C ASN A 46 5.11 8.47 18.74
N ALA A 47 4.55 8.65 19.94
CA ALA A 47 3.17 8.25 20.26
C ALA A 47 2.08 9.14 19.63
N ALA A 48 2.39 10.36 19.20
CA ALA A 48 1.45 11.23 18.50
C ALA A 48 1.17 10.69 17.09
N ASP A 49 2.23 10.34 16.35
CA ASP A 49 2.14 9.71 15.02
C ASP A 49 1.29 8.42 15.03
N LEU A 50 1.31 7.64 16.13
CA LEU A 50 0.46 6.45 16.26
C LEU A 50 -1.04 6.77 16.19
N ARG A 51 -1.48 7.94 16.65
CA ARG A 51 -2.89 8.37 16.53
C ARG A 51 -3.28 8.73 15.11
N CYS A 52 -2.31 9.09 14.26
CA CYS A 52 -2.47 9.37 12.84
C CYS A 52 -2.40 8.11 11.95
N MET A 53 -2.33 6.91 12.55
CA MET A 53 -2.38 5.64 11.82
C MET A 53 -3.82 5.10 11.73
N ALA A 54 -4.23 4.69 10.52
CA ALA A 54 -5.46 3.91 10.30
C ALA A 54 -5.29 2.42 10.71
N VAL A 55 -4.93 2.22 11.98
CA VAL A 55 -4.81 0.91 12.65
C VAL A 55 -5.69 0.97 13.91
N PRO A 56 -6.49 -0.05 14.24
CA PRO A 56 -7.24 -0.09 15.49
C PRO A 56 -6.33 0.11 16.69
N SER A 57 -6.77 0.90 17.69
CA SER A 57 -5.96 1.31 18.86
C SER A 57 -5.17 0.15 19.49
N LYS A 58 -5.83 -0.97 19.75
CA LYS A 58 -5.29 -2.23 20.30
C LYS A 58 -4.16 -2.90 19.51
N TYR A 59 -3.90 -2.50 18.26
CA TYR A 59 -2.84 -3.04 17.41
C TYR A 59 -1.75 -2.01 17.05
N ARG A 60 -1.88 -0.76 17.52
CA ARG A 60 -0.87 0.28 17.30
C ARG A 60 0.40 -0.05 18.08
N GLN A 61 1.54 -0.10 17.40
CA GLN A 61 2.85 -0.34 17.98
C GLN A 61 3.86 0.63 17.38
N LEU A 62 4.75 1.21 18.21
CA LEU A 62 5.75 2.20 17.77
C LEU A 62 6.72 1.65 16.71
N GLY A 63 7.02 0.35 16.76
CA GLY A 63 8.02 -0.29 15.90
C GLY A 63 9.45 0.19 16.21
N GLY A 64 10.37 -0.10 15.29
CA GLY A 64 11.80 0.27 15.44
C GLY A 64 12.16 1.67 14.92
N PHE A 65 11.30 2.32 14.15
CA PHE A 65 11.67 3.50 13.36
C PHE A 65 12.12 4.71 14.21
N ALA A 66 11.50 4.94 15.38
CA ALA A 66 11.85 6.05 16.27
C ALA A 66 13.35 6.10 16.66
N LYS A 67 14.04 4.94 16.66
CA LYS A 67 15.49 4.82 16.91
C LYS A 67 16.34 5.35 15.75
N TYR A 68 15.85 5.22 14.52
CA TYR A 68 16.49 5.75 13.32
C TYR A 68 16.24 7.24 13.18
N TYR A 69 15.03 7.70 13.52
CA TYR A 69 14.66 9.11 13.54
C TYR A 69 15.47 9.93 14.56
N SER A 70 15.65 9.39 15.77
CA SER A 70 16.41 10.03 16.85
C SER A 70 17.93 9.93 16.70
N GLY A 71 18.42 9.09 15.78
CA GLY A 71 19.85 8.84 15.58
C GLY A 71 20.49 7.83 16.54
N GLU A 72 19.71 7.16 17.42
CA GLU A 72 20.19 5.99 18.20
C GLU A 72 20.72 4.89 17.26
N LYS A 73 20.07 4.71 16.11
CA LYS A 73 20.45 3.80 15.04
C LYS A 73 20.59 4.54 13.71
N LYS A 74 21.39 3.96 12.80
CA LYS A 74 21.52 4.40 11.41
C LYS A 74 21.24 3.22 10.47
N ALA A 75 20.54 3.46 9.36
CA ALA A 75 20.30 2.43 8.37
C ALA A 75 21.63 1.99 7.69
N PRO A 76 21.98 0.69 7.71
CA PRO A 76 23.26 0.20 7.22
C PRO A 76 23.39 0.17 5.68
N ILE A 77 22.27 0.39 4.99
CA ILE A 77 22.10 0.36 3.53
C ILE A 77 21.11 1.47 3.15
N LEU A 78 21.31 2.08 1.98
CA LEU A 78 20.33 3.05 1.46
C LEU A 78 18.98 2.36 1.33
N THR A 79 17.97 2.93 1.98
CA THR A 79 16.62 2.38 2.04
C THR A 79 15.66 3.38 1.38
N ILE A 80 15.04 3.00 0.27
CA ILE A 80 14.02 3.80 -0.41
C ILE A 80 12.67 3.11 -0.22
N PHE A 81 11.63 3.87 0.10
CA PHE A 81 10.29 3.33 0.30
C PHE A 81 9.17 4.23 -0.26
N ILE A 82 8.05 3.59 -0.59
CA ILE A 82 6.74 4.21 -0.78
C ILE A 82 5.88 3.99 0.47
N GLY A 83 4.78 4.72 0.63
CA GLY A 83 3.82 4.50 1.71
C GLY A 83 2.83 3.39 1.37
N GLY A 84 2.38 2.64 2.38
CA GLY A 84 1.21 1.75 2.30
C GLY A 84 -0.05 2.39 2.90
N ASN A 85 -0.91 1.55 3.49
CA ASN A 85 -2.13 2.01 4.17
C ASN A 85 -2.01 2.02 5.71
N HIS A 86 -0.97 1.39 6.27
CA HIS A 86 -0.64 1.46 7.70
C HIS A 86 0.62 2.29 7.89
N GLU A 87 0.47 3.62 7.80
CA GLU A 87 1.58 4.57 7.91
C GLU A 87 1.34 5.62 8.99
N ALA A 88 2.42 6.27 9.43
CA ALA A 88 2.34 7.55 10.15
C ALA A 88 1.96 8.64 9.15
N SER A 89 0.65 8.72 8.81
CA SER A 89 0.17 9.53 7.68
C SER A 89 0.57 11.00 7.77
N ASN A 90 0.62 11.57 8.98
CA ASN A 90 1.09 12.93 9.21
C ASN A 90 2.57 13.12 8.85
N HIS A 91 3.44 12.17 9.23
CA HIS A 91 4.87 12.24 8.91
C HIS A 91 5.16 12.02 7.42
N LEU A 92 4.37 11.20 6.72
CA LEU A 92 4.51 11.07 5.27
C LEU A 92 3.88 12.25 4.52
N GLN A 93 2.78 12.81 5.03
CA GLN A 93 2.17 14.03 4.49
C GLN A 93 3.11 15.22 4.54
N GLU A 94 3.98 15.33 5.56
CA GLU A 94 5.05 16.33 5.63
C GLU A 94 5.97 16.34 4.39
N LEU A 95 6.04 15.26 3.60
CA LEU A 95 7.01 15.03 2.51
C LEU A 95 6.34 14.57 1.18
N PRO A 96 5.40 15.33 0.58
CA PRO A 96 4.60 14.85 -0.55
C PRO A 96 5.40 14.64 -1.84
N TYR A 97 6.53 15.36 -2.00
CA TYR A 97 7.49 15.20 -3.11
C TYR A 97 8.67 14.28 -2.78
N GLY A 98 8.60 13.59 -1.63
CA GLY A 98 9.68 12.77 -1.08
C GLY A 98 10.66 13.56 -0.21
N GLY A 99 11.54 12.82 0.48
CA GLY A 99 12.52 13.38 1.40
C GLY A 99 13.12 12.34 2.34
N TRP A 100 14.12 12.75 3.12
CA TRP A 100 14.72 11.90 4.14
C TRP A 100 13.83 11.87 5.38
N VAL A 101 13.38 10.69 5.78
CA VAL A 101 12.67 10.48 7.06
C VAL A 101 13.63 10.14 8.20
N ALA A 102 14.83 9.66 7.86
CA ALA A 102 15.96 9.44 8.76
C ALA A 102 17.25 9.36 7.90
N PRO A 103 18.46 9.46 8.50
CA PRO A 103 19.70 9.33 7.74
C PRO A 103 19.77 7.98 7.00
N ASN A 104 19.96 8.03 5.68
CA ASN A 104 20.01 6.88 4.78
C ASN A 104 18.65 6.14 4.57
N ILE A 105 17.52 6.77 4.94
CA ILE A 105 16.15 6.29 4.67
C ILE A 105 15.36 7.39 3.94
N TYR A 106 14.98 7.14 2.69
CA TYR A 106 14.32 8.08 1.79
C TYR A 106 12.90 7.65 1.43
N TYR A 107 11.93 8.53 1.64
CA TYR A 107 10.55 8.39 1.18
C TYR A 107 10.41 8.96 -0.23
N LEU A 108 9.75 8.26 -1.16
CA LEU A 108 9.53 8.74 -2.53
C LEU A 108 8.44 9.82 -2.67
N GLY A 109 7.66 10.10 -1.63
CA GLY A 109 6.50 11.00 -1.71
C GLY A 109 5.21 10.27 -2.12
N PHE A 110 4.14 11.03 -2.38
CA PHE A 110 2.88 10.47 -2.88
C PHE A 110 3.08 9.76 -4.23
N ALA A 111 3.88 10.37 -5.10
CA ALA A 111 4.59 9.70 -6.18
C ALA A 111 5.94 10.39 -6.41
N GLY A 112 6.91 9.63 -6.93
CA GLY A 112 8.24 10.16 -7.18
C GLY A 112 9.06 9.29 -8.13
N VAL A 113 10.06 9.90 -8.77
CA VAL A 113 11.10 9.20 -9.53
C VAL A 113 12.48 9.74 -9.12
N VAL A 114 13.39 8.82 -8.83
CA VAL A 114 14.78 9.09 -8.43
C VAL A 114 15.75 8.23 -9.22
N ARG A 115 17.02 8.62 -9.22
CA ARG A 115 18.13 7.87 -9.84
C ARG A 115 19.12 7.39 -8.77
N TYR A 116 19.59 6.15 -8.90
CA TYR A 116 20.62 5.58 -8.04
C TYR A 116 21.51 4.62 -8.84
N ARG A 117 22.82 4.89 -8.93
CA ARG A 117 23.79 4.11 -9.74
C ARG A 117 23.31 3.84 -11.18
N GLY A 118 22.65 4.83 -11.76
CA GLY A 118 22.11 4.78 -13.12
C GLY A 118 20.77 4.05 -13.26
N LEU A 119 20.25 3.38 -12.23
CA LEU A 119 18.86 2.90 -12.26
C LEU A 119 17.91 4.07 -12.07
N ARG A 120 16.81 4.04 -12.82
CA ARG A 120 15.64 4.89 -12.63
C ARG A 120 14.56 4.16 -11.83
N ILE A 121 14.20 4.72 -10.68
CA ILE A 121 13.31 4.10 -9.71
C ILE A 121 12.10 5.01 -9.51
N GLY A 122 10.94 4.58 -9.98
CA GLY A 122 9.65 5.22 -9.77
C GLY A 122 8.85 4.58 -8.63
N GLY A 123 7.93 5.34 -8.05
CA GLY A 123 7.01 4.82 -7.05
C GLY A 123 5.69 5.58 -6.97
N LEU A 124 4.63 4.85 -6.61
CA LEU A 124 3.31 5.37 -6.25
C LEU A 124 2.99 4.86 -4.83
N SER A 125 2.77 5.80 -3.90
CA SER A 125 2.40 5.49 -2.52
C SER A 125 0.89 5.33 -2.36
N GLY A 126 0.50 4.52 -1.36
CA GLY A 126 -0.89 4.36 -0.95
C GLY A 126 -1.62 3.20 -1.62
N ILE A 127 -2.95 3.16 -1.43
CA ILE A 127 -3.85 2.17 -2.05
C ILE A 127 -4.97 2.84 -2.84
N PHE A 128 -5.50 2.18 -3.86
CA PHE A 128 -6.59 2.73 -4.66
C PHE A 128 -7.95 2.59 -3.98
N LYS A 129 -8.68 3.71 -3.83
CA LYS A 129 -10.12 3.74 -3.56
C LYS A 129 -10.80 4.73 -4.51
N GLY A 130 -11.80 4.25 -5.27
CA GLY A 130 -12.41 5.03 -6.36
C GLY A 130 -13.12 6.31 -5.91
N HIS A 131 -13.66 6.35 -4.69
CA HIS A 131 -14.34 7.53 -4.14
C HIS A 131 -13.39 8.67 -3.76
N ASP A 132 -12.10 8.42 -3.53
CA ASP A 132 -11.12 9.49 -3.26
C ASP A 132 -10.24 9.80 -4.46
N TYR A 133 -10.15 8.90 -5.45
CA TYR A 133 -9.24 9.01 -6.59
C TYR A 133 -9.32 10.34 -7.36
N ARG A 134 -10.49 11.01 -7.38
CA ARG A 134 -10.70 12.29 -8.08
C ARG A 134 -10.65 13.52 -7.17
N LYS A 135 -10.36 13.37 -5.87
CA LYS A 135 -10.20 14.47 -4.93
C LYS A 135 -8.77 15.04 -4.99
N GLY A 136 -8.57 16.24 -4.46
CA GLY A 136 -7.25 16.73 -4.08
C GLY A 136 -6.72 16.09 -2.79
N HIS A 137 -5.58 16.58 -2.32
CA HIS A 137 -5.05 16.31 -0.97
C HIS A 137 -5.45 17.47 -0.06
N PHE A 138 -6.44 17.25 0.81
CA PHE A 138 -7.10 18.29 1.62
C PHE A 138 -7.05 18.01 3.13
N GLU A 139 -6.64 16.80 3.49
CA GLU A 139 -6.57 16.29 4.85
C GLU A 139 -5.47 17.01 5.65
N TYR A 140 -5.63 17.12 6.97
CA TYR A 140 -4.57 17.59 7.86
C TYR A 140 -4.85 17.14 9.30
N PRO A 141 -3.81 17.01 10.16
CA PRO A 141 -4.00 16.73 11.58
C PRO A 141 -4.74 17.87 12.34
N PRO A 142 -5.63 17.55 13.31
CA PRO A 142 -6.08 16.21 13.69
C PRO A 142 -7.01 15.60 12.64
N TYR A 143 -6.73 14.35 12.24
CA TYR A 143 -7.59 13.62 11.31
C TYR A 143 -8.81 13.06 12.03
N ASN A 144 -9.96 13.06 11.34
CA ASN A 144 -11.11 12.23 11.67
C ASN A 144 -10.98 10.82 11.06
N GLN A 145 -11.98 9.97 11.32
CA GLN A 145 -11.98 8.55 10.91
C GLN A 145 -12.05 8.33 9.38
N GLU A 146 -12.45 9.34 8.61
CA GLU A 146 -12.40 9.33 7.14
C GLU A 146 -11.05 9.82 6.62
N THR A 147 -10.62 11.01 7.07
CA THR A 147 -9.39 11.68 6.59
C THR A 147 -8.11 10.95 6.96
N VAL A 148 -8.11 10.19 8.07
CA VAL A 148 -6.99 9.29 8.42
C VAL A 148 -6.85 8.13 7.42
N ARG A 149 -7.92 7.80 6.69
CA ARG A 149 -7.93 6.80 5.61
C ARG A 149 -7.66 7.46 4.25
N SER A 150 -8.36 8.54 3.92
CA SER A 150 -8.26 9.16 2.59
C SER A 150 -6.87 9.72 2.29
N ILE A 151 -6.10 10.15 3.30
CA ILE A 151 -4.71 10.65 3.11
C ILE A 151 -3.74 9.66 2.46
N TYR A 152 -3.94 8.34 2.60
CA TYR A 152 -3.12 7.33 1.90
C TYR A 152 -3.83 6.73 0.67
N HIS A 153 -5.00 7.23 0.28
CA HIS A 153 -5.63 6.79 -0.96
C HIS A 153 -4.97 7.47 -2.18
N VAL A 154 -4.65 6.69 -3.21
CA VAL A 154 -4.07 7.20 -4.47
C VAL A 154 -4.99 8.25 -5.09
N ARG A 155 -4.44 9.36 -5.60
CA ARG A 155 -5.17 10.35 -6.42
C ARG A 155 -4.79 10.28 -7.90
N ASN A 156 -5.68 10.80 -8.74
CA ASN A 156 -5.52 10.89 -10.19
C ASN A 156 -4.36 11.80 -10.61
N ILE A 157 -4.00 12.82 -9.83
CA ILE A 157 -2.92 13.76 -10.14
C ILE A 157 -1.54 13.09 -10.09
N GLU A 158 -1.27 12.18 -9.13
CA GLU A 158 -0.02 11.41 -9.10
C GLU A 158 0.09 10.47 -10.32
N VAL A 159 -0.99 9.75 -10.64
CA VAL A 159 -1.05 8.86 -11.81
C VAL A 159 -0.89 9.65 -13.11
N PHE A 160 -1.52 10.80 -13.22
CA PHE A 160 -1.42 11.68 -14.39
C PHE A 160 0.01 12.17 -14.61
N LYS A 161 0.68 12.67 -13.56
CA LYS A 161 2.09 13.08 -13.62
C LYS A 161 2.98 11.93 -14.11
N LEU A 162 2.82 10.74 -13.53
CA LEU A 162 3.60 9.57 -13.93
C LEU A 162 3.34 9.16 -15.40
N LYS A 163 2.11 9.35 -15.91
CA LYS A 163 1.75 9.14 -17.33
C LYS A 163 2.28 10.22 -18.30
N GLN A 164 3.05 11.20 -17.82
CA GLN A 164 3.75 12.18 -18.68
C GLN A 164 5.22 11.79 -18.97
N LEU A 165 5.73 10.71 -18.36
CA LEU A 165 7.11 10.25 -18.51
C LEU A 165 7.31 9.50 -19.83
N LYS A 166 8.38 9.82 -20.56
CA LYS A 166 8.76 9.18 -21.82
C LYS A 166 10.05 8.37 -21.72
N GLN A 167 10.99 8.77 -20.85
CA GLN A 167 12.22 8.01 -20.68
C GLN A 167 11.93 6.63 -20.05
N PRO A 168 12.67 5.55 -20.40
CA PRO A 168 12.46 4.23 -19.82
C PRO A 168 12.51 4.20 -18.29
N MET A 169 11.86 3.21 -17.69
CA MET A 169 11.81 2.99 -16.24
C MET A 169 12.39 1.61 -15.90
N ASP A 170 13.35 1.53 -14.98
CA ASP A 170 13.98 0.25 -14.62
C ASP A 170 13.18 -0.47 -13.54
N VAL A 171 12.78 0.27 -12.51
CA VAL A 171 12.05 -0.25 -11.34
C VAL A 171 10.86 0.65 -11.05
N PHE A 172 9.70 0.04 -10.81
CA PHE A 172 8.53 0.74 -10.29
C PHE A 172 7.98 0.08 -9.02
N LEU A 173 7.55 0.90 -8.05
CA LEU A 173 6.95 0.46 -6.79
C LEU A 173 5.48 0.87 -6.69
N SER A 174 4.60 -0.03 -6.26
CA SER A 174 3.23 0.29 -5.79
C SER A 174 2.88 -0.58 -4.59
N HIS A 175 2.14 -0.07 -3.60
CA HIS A 175 1.83 -0.89 -2.43
C HIS A 175 0.85 -2.02 -2.77
N ASP A 176 -0.32 -1.65 -3.29
CA ASP A 176 -1.24 -2.59 -3.91
C ASP A 176 -0.72 -3.09 -5.26
N TRP A 177 -1.24 -4.23 -5.70
CA TRP A 177 -0.80 -4.86 -6.95
C TRP A 177 -1.50 -4.18 -8.13
N PRO A 178 -0.84 -4.06 -9.30
CA PRO A 178 -1.53 -3.77 -10.56
C PRO A 178 -2.67 -4.75 -10.79
N ARG A 179 -3.88 -4.22 -10.99
CA ARG A 179 -5.07 -5.04 -11.29
C ARG A 179 -4.79 -5.99 -12.46
N SER A 180 -5.32 -7.21 -12.34
CA SER A 180 -5.14 -8.31 -13.31
C SER A 180 -3.73 -8.94 -13.41
N ILE A 181 -2.70 -8.45 -12.69
CA ILE A 181 -1.32 -9.00 -12.79
C ILE A 181 -1.23 -10.50 -12.43
N TYR A 182 -2.17 -10.99 -11.63
CA TYR A 182 -2.30 -12.40 -11.24
C TYR A 182 -2.57 -13.35 -12.43
N HIS A 183 -2.98 -12.85 -13.59
CA HIS A 183 -3.08 -13.64 -14.83
C HIS A 183 -1.73 -14.02 -15.42
N TYR A 184 -0.66 -13.25 -15.14
CA TYR A 184 0.68 -13.43 -15.72
C TYR A 184 1.62 -14.28 -14.83
N GLY A 185 1.05 -14.98 -13.85
CA GLY A 185 1.76 -15.86 -12.91
C GLY A 185 0.90 -17.05 -12.50
N ASN A 186 1.29 -17.77 -11.45
CA ASN A 186 0.59 -18.99 -11.05
C ASN A 186 -0.71 -18.71 -10.26
N LYS A 187 -1.76 -18.26 -10.97
CA LYS A 187 -3.12 -18.00 -10.44
C LYS A 187 -3.68 -19.20 -9.64
N LYS A 188 -3.44 -20.43 -10.10
CA LYS A 188 -3.87 -21.67 -9.41
C LYS A 188 -3.22 -21.80 -8.03
N LEU A 189 -1.92 -21.51 -7.90
CA LEU A 189 -1.20 -21.54 -6.62
C LEU A 189 -1.60 -20.37 -5.70
N LEU A 190 -1.82 -19.17 -6.25
CA LEU A 190 -2.30 -18.01 -5.49
C LEU A 190 -3.65 -18.33 -4.82
N LEU A 191 -4.64 -18.77 -5.59
CA LEU A 191 -5.96 -19.14 -5.08
C LEU A 191 -5.94 -20.38 -4.16
N LYS A 192 -4.92 -21.25 -4.26
CA LYS A 192 -4.71 -22.34 -3.28
C LYS A 192 -4.14 -21.82 -1.95
N LYS A 193 -3.30 -20.80 -1.96
CA LYS A 193 -2.76 -20.16 -0.73
C LYS A 193 -3.79 -19.22 -0.07
N LYS A 194 -4.58 -18.50 -0.88
CA LYS A 194 -5.47 -17.41 -0.46
C LYS A 194 -6.81 -17.55 -1.20
N SER A 195 -7.66 -18.46 -0.74
CA SER A 195 -8.88 -18.87 -1.45
C SER A 195 -9.97 -17.79 -1.51
N PHE A 196 -9.97 -16.84 -0.59
CA PHE A 196 -10.93 -15.71 -0.56
C PHE A 196 -10.71 -14.71 -1.71
N PHE A 197 -9.49 -14.60 -2.25
CA PHE A 197 -9.25 -13.80 -3.47
C PHE A 197 -9.99 -14.33 -4.70
N ARG A 198 -10.60 -15.52 -4.65
CA ARG A 198 -11.34 -16.12 -5.78
C ARG A 198 -12.37 -15.16 -6.37
N SER A 199 -13.23 -14.57 -5.52
CA SER A 199 -14.28 -13.65 -5.96
C SER A 199 -13.69 -12.45 -6.71
N GLU A 200 -12.67 -11.81 -6.14
CA GLU A 200 -12.03 -10.62 -6.70
C GLU A 200 -11.24 -10.91 -7.98
N VAL A 201 -10.71 -12.13 -8.09
CA VAL A 201 -9.97 -12.65 -9.24
C VAL A 201 -10.88 -13.14 -10.38
N GLU A 202 -12.14 -13.45 -10.07
CA GLU A 202 -13.20 -13.81 -11.02
C GLU A 202 -13.95 -12.55 -11.50
N ASN A 203 -14.20 -11.58 -10.61
CA ASN A 203 -14.82 -10.28 -10.91
C ASN A 203 -13.85 -9.21 -11.43
N ASN A 204 -12.55 -9.50 -11.51
CA ASN A 204 -11.49 -8.57 -11.91
C ASN A 204 -11.41 -7.28 -11.06
N THR A 205 -11.55 -7.43 -9.74
CA THR A 205 -11.44 -6.35 -8.75
C THR A 205 -10.19 -6.45 -7.85
N LEU A 206 -9.43 -7.56 -7.89
CA LEU A 206 -8.21 -7.70 -7.10
C LEU A 206 -7.11 -6.75 -7.62
N GLY A 207 -6.68 -5.81 -6.79
CA GLY A 207 -5.61 -4.86 -7.09
C GLY A 207 -6.10 -3.54 -7.72
N SER A 208 -5.15 -2.64 -7.95
CA SER A 208 -5.38 -1.25 -8.32
C SER A 208 -5.51 -1.02 -9.82
N PRO A 209 -6.63 -0.41 -10.28
CA PRO A 209 -6.77 0.08 -11.65
C PRO A 209 -5.68 1.10 -12.02
N ALA A 210 -5.39 2.05 -11.11
CA ALA A 210 -4.36 3.07 -11.30
C ALA A 210 -2.96 2.46 -11.52
N ALA A 211 -2.59 1.47 -10.71
CA ALA A 211 -1.33 0.74 -10.88
C ALA A 211 -1.31 -0.10 -12.18
N SER A 212 -2.46 -0.61 -12.63
CA SER A 212 -2.58 -1.31 -13.92
C SER A 212 -2.37 -0.38 -15.12
N GLU A 213 -2.93 0.84 -15.09
CA GLU A 213 -2.67 1.86 -16.12
C GLU A 213 -1.18 2.22 -16.19
N LEU A 214 -0.55 2.45 -15.04
CA LEU A 214 0.87 2.79 -14.96
C LEU A 214 1.77 1.64 -15.42
N LEU A 215 1.44 0.39 -15.10
CA LEU A 215 2.18 -0.78 -15.57
C LEU A 215 2.15 -0.90 -17.10
N GLN A 216 0.98 -0.71 -17.71
CA GLN A 216 0.80 -0.75 -19.17
C GLN A 216 1.47 0.43 -19.88
N HIS A 217 1.49 1.61 -19.26
CA HIS A 217 2.06 2.83 -19.83
C HIS A 217 3.59 2.89 -19.69
N LEU A 218 4.13 2.72 -18.47
CA LEU A 218 5.57 2.86 -18.18
C LEU A 218 6.39 1.64 -18.63
N LYS A 219 5.75 0.47 -18.77
CA LYS A 219 6.35 -0.81 -19.19
C LYS A 219 7.72 -1.11 -18.52
N PRO A 220 7.87 -0.97 -17.18
CA PRO A 220 9.19 -1.00 -16.52
C PRO A 220 9.83 -2.40 -16.53
N SER A 221 11.16 -2.49 -16.43
CA SER A 221 11.85 -3.79 -16.37
C SER A 221 11.43 -4.64 -15.16
N TYR A 222 11.23 -3.99 -14.01
CA TYR A 222 10.77 -4.61 -12.76
C TYR A 222 9.60 -3.82 -12.14
N TRP A 223 8.64 -4.54 -11.58
CA TRP A 223 7.57 -3.98 -10.75
C TRP A 223 7.51 -4.71 -9.41
N PHE A 224 7.56 -3.97 -8.30
CA PHE A 224 7.50 -4.53 -6.95
C PHE A 224 6.29 -4.03 -6.17
N SER A 225 5.61 -4.96 -5.48
CA SER A 225 4.43 -4.67 -4.67
C SER A 225 4.36 -5.46 -3.35
N ALA A 226 3.42 -5.09 -2.48
CA ALA A 226 3.21 -5.71 -1.18
C ALA A 226 1.71 -5.94 -0.93
N HIS A 227 1.16 -5.36 0.15
CA HIS A 227 -0.25 -5.36 0.58
C HIS A 227 -0.88 -6.74 0.85
N LEU A 228 -0.99 -7.61 -0.17
CA LEU A 228 -1.77 -8.86 -0.14
C LEU A 228 -1.16 -10.01 0.70
N HIS A 229 -0.10 -9.75 1.45
CA HIS A 229 0.54 -10.69 2.40
C HIS A 229 0.76 -12.10 1.82
N VAL A 230 1.30 -12.14 0.60
CA VAL A 230 1.65 -13.37 -0.13
C VAL A 230 2.74 -13.10 -1.17
N LYS A 231 3.78 -13.93 -1.21
CA LYS A 231 4.75 -13.90 -2.31
C LYS A 231 4.12 -14.42 -3.60
N PHE A 232 4.24 -13.62 -4.66
CA PHE A 232 3.78 -13.94 -6.00
C PHE A 232 4.75 -13.36 -7.03
N ALA A 233 5.04 -14.11 -8.09
CA ALA A 233 5.88 -13.67 -9.19
C ALA A 233 5.13 -13.88 -10.50
N ALA A 234 5.26 -12.90 -11.40
CA ALA A 234 4.62 -12.89 -12.71
C ALA A 234 5.55 -12.27 -13.77
N ILE A 235 5.33 -12.63 -15.03
CA ILE A 235 6.07 -12.12 -16.17
C ILE A 235 5.04 -11.58 -17.17
N MET A 236 4.85 -10.26 -17.16
CA MET A 236 3.93 -9.60 -18.08
C MET A 236 4.67 -9.20 -19.35
N GLN A 237 4.26 -9.77 -20.48
CA GLN A 237 4.66 -9.29 -21.80
C GLN A 237 3.74 -8.14 -22.20
N HIS A 238 4.34 -7.01 -22.57
CA HIS A 238 3.62 -5.87 -23.11
C HIS A 238 3.37 -6.07 -24.60
N GLN A 239 2.24 -5.59 -25.08
CA GLN A 239 2.01 -5.46 -26.51
C GLN A 239 3.07 -4.51 -27.10
N ALA A 240 3.64 -4.92 -28.24
CA ALA A 240 4.57 -4.10 -29.01
C ALA A 240 3.77 -2.98 -29.69
N ASP A 241 4.21 -1.73 -29.52
CA ASP A 241 3.49 -0.57 -30.05
C ASP A 241 3.61 -0.48 -31.59
N ASN A 242 4.61 -1.16 -32.17
CA ASN A 242 4.82 -1.36 -33.60
C ASN A 242 5.28 -2.80 -33.88
N SER A 243 4.96 -3.33 -35.07
CA SER A 243 5.30 -4.71 -35.49
C SER A 243 6.80 -5.01 -35.64
N GLU A 244 7.67 -4.01 -35.53
CA GLU A 244 9.13 -4.14 -35.64
C GLU A 244 9.85 -4.11 -34.27
N GLU A 245 9.15 -3.76 -33.18
CA GLU A 245 9.74 -3.74 -31.84
C GLU A 245 9.59 -5.09 -31.12
N GLN A 246 10.64 -5.51 -30.41
CA GLN A 246 10.58 -6.68 -29.53
C GLN A 246 9.62 -6.40 -28.35
N PRO A 247 8.73 -7.34 -27.97
CA PRO A 247 7.79 -7.12 -26.88
C PRO A 247 8.53 -6.93 -25.55
N LYS A 248 8.40 -5.73 -24.97
CA LYS A 248 8.95 -5.41 -23.63
C LYS A 248 8.31 -6.33 -22.59
N THR A 249 9.05 -6.67 -21.55
CA THR A 249 8.59 -7.60 -20.52
C THR A 249 8.87 -7.04 -19.13
N THR A 250 7.84 -6.92 -18.30
CA THR A 250 7.97 -6.57 -16.87
C THR A 250 8.04 -7.84 -16.02
N LYS A 251 9.06 -7.90 -15.16
CA LYS A 251 9.15 -8.90 -14.09
C LYS A 251 8.45 -8.35 -12.84
N PHE A 252 7.27 -8.89 -12.54
CA PHE A 252 6.52 -8.54 -11.34
C PHE A 252 6.90 -9.45 -10.17
N LEU A 253 7.15 -8.87 -8.99
CA LEU A 253 7.34 -9.59 -7.74
C LEU A 253 6.61 -8.87 -6.60
N ALA A 254 5.65 -9.58 -5.99
CA ALA A 254 5.08 -9.22 -4.70
C ALA A 254 5.69 -10.06 -3.58
N LEU A 255 5.79 -9.46 -2.39
CA LEU A 255 6.36 -10.09 -1.19
C LEU A 255 5.40 -10.02 0.01
N ASP A 256 5.63 -10.90 0.97
CA ASP A 256 4.81 -11.04 2.18
C ASP A 256 5.24 -10.02 3.26
N LYS A 257 4.50 -9.98 4.38
CA LYS A 257 4.81 -9.17 5.56
C LYS A 257 6.03 -9.69 6.33
N CYS A 258 6.82 -8.79 6.90
CA CYS A 258 7.97 -9.09 7.77
C CYS A 258 7.57 -9.84 9.06
N LEU A 259 7.38 -11.16 8.93
CA LEU A 259 6.98 -12.09 9.99
C LEU A 259 7.76 -13.42 9.87
N PRO A 260 7.91 -14.18 10.96
CA PRO A 260 8.54 -15.49 10.93
C PRO A 260 7.94 -16.44 9.89
N HIS A 261 8.81 -17.16 9.18
CA HIS A 261 8.46 -18.13 8.13
C HIS A 261 7.65 -17.56 6.94
N ARG A 262 7.76 -16.25 6.68
CA ARG A 262 7.17 -15.59 5.50
C ARG A 262 8.23 -15.17 4.49
N ASP A 263 7.82 -15.14 3.22
CA ASP A 263 8.64 -14.71 2.09
C ASP A 263 8.61 -13.17 1.96
N PHE A 264 9.14 -12.45 2.96
CA PHE A 264 9.01 -10.98 3.06
C PHE A 264 10.14 -10.19 2.39
N LEU A 265 11.24 -10.86 2.05
CA LEU A 265 12.47 -10.26 1.54
C LEU A 265 13.02 -11.11 0.39
N GLN A 266 13.45 -10.48 -0.70
CA GLN A 266 14.18 -11.13 -1.78
C GLN A 266 15.27 -10.21 -2.32
N ILE A 267 16.46 -10.75 -2.58
CA ILE A 267 17.52 -10.05 -3.32
C ILE A 267 17.36 -10.38 -4.80
N VAL A 268 17.42 -9.35 -5.65
CA VAL A 268 17.43 -9.45 -7.11
C VAL A 268 18.67 -8.77 -7.67
N GLU A 269 19.22 -9.33 -8.75
CA GLU A 269 20.30 -8.69 -9.50
C GLU A 269 19.71 -7.85 -10.63
N ILE A 270 20.00 -6.56 -10.61
CA ILE A 270 19.54 -5.61 -11.62
C ILE A 270 20.77 -5.02 -12.31
N GLU A 271 20.71 -4.96 -13.64
CA GLU A 271 21.73 -4.30 -14.44
C GLU A 271 21.82 -2.82 -14.05
N HIS A 272 23.02 -2.27 -14.05
CA HIS A 272 23.29 -0.92 -13.56
C HIS A 272 24.50 -0.36 -14.28
N ASN A 273 24.62 0.97 -14.33
CA ASN A 273 25.81 1.60 -14.88
C ASN A 273 26.91 1.67 -13.81
N PRO A 274 28.04 0.93 -13.94
CA PRO A 274 29.10 0.93 -12.94
C PRO A 274 29.89 2.25 -12.87
N THR A 275 29.72 3.17 -13.82
CA THR A 275 30.34 4.51 -13.80
C THR A 275 29.41 5.61 -13.26
N ALA A 276 28.15 5.27 -12.96
CA ALA A 276 27.20 6.21 -12.40
C ALA A 276 27.46 6.50 -10.91
N SER A 277 26.96 7.64 -10.47
CA SER A 277 27.00 8.13 -9.09
C SER A 277 26.46 7.10 -8.08
N ASP A 278 27.16 6.96 -6.96
CA ASP A 278 26.71 6.16 -5.81
C ASP A 278 25.77 6.92 -4.86
N ARG A 279 25.39 8.15 -5.24
CA ARG A 279 24.45 9.02 -4.53
C ARG A 279 23.03 8.81 -5.06
N LEU A 280 22.06 9.20 -4.23
CA LEU A 280 20.68 9.35 -4.67
C LEU A 280 20.53 10.69 -5.40
N GLU A 281 19.92 10.66 -6.57
CA GLU A 281 19.78 11.80 -7.49
C GLU A 281 18.31 12.04 -7.87
N TYR A 282 17.94 13.30 -8.06
CA TYR A 282 16.66 13.65 -8.65
C TYR A 282 16.60 13.18 -10.11
N ASP A 283 15.44 12.76 -10.58
CA ASP A 283 15.22 12.49 -12.00
C ASP A 283 14.80 13.80 -12.73
N PRO A 284 15.56 14.29 -13.73
CA PRO A 284 15.30 15.59 -14.33
C PRO A 284 14.04 15.62 -15.21
N GLU A 285 13.61 14.48 -15.78
CA GLU A 285 12.31 14.40 -16.49
C GLU A 285 11.16 14.52 -15.48
N TRP A 286 11.26 13.84 -14.34
CA TRP A 286 10.27 13.96 -13.26
C TRP A 286 10.16 15.38 -12.71
N ILE A 287 11.29 16.06 -12.45
CA ILE A 287 11.30 17.47 -12.04
C ILE A 287 10.64 18.36 -13.11
N ALA A 288 10.95 18.14 -14.39
CA ALA A 288 10.33 18.90 -15.48
C ALA A 288 8.81 18.66 -15.55
N VAL A 289 8.34 17.42 -15.36
CA VAL A 289 6.91 17.07 -15.29
C VAL A 289 6.23 17.70 -14.08
N LEU A 290 6.87 17.72 -12.90
CA LEU A 290 6.35 18.41 -11.72
C LEU A 290 6.16 19.91 -11.99
N LYS A 291 7.12 20.55 -12.67
CA LYS A 291 7.01 21.96 -13.06
C LYS A 291 5.90 22.18 -14.09
N ALA A 292 5.80 21.32 -15.11
CA ALA A 292 4.76 21.41 -16.14
C ALA A 292 3.34 21.23 -15.59
N THR A 293 3.17 20.41 -14.55
CA THR A 293 1.88 20.06 -13.93
C THR A 293 1.59 20.81 -12.63
N ASN A 294 2.42 21.80 -12.26
CA ASN A 294 2.34 22.49 -10.97
C ASN A 294 0.98 23.18 -10.73
N ASP A 295 0.41 23.77 -11.77
CA ASP A 295 -0.89 24.48 -11.69
C ASP A 295 -2.09 23.52 -11.52
N LEU A 296 -1.88 22.21 -11.71
CA LEU A 296 -2.90 21.16 -11.52
C LEU A 296 -3.00 20.69 -10.05
N VAL A 297 -2.18 21.23 -9.13
CA VAL A 297 -2.15 20.86 -7.72
C VAL A 297 -3.39 21.37 -6.98
N ASN A 298 -4.31 20.44 -6.68
CA ASN A 298 -5.58 20.69 -6.00
C ASN A 298 -5.53 20.22 -4.54
N VAL A 299 -6.01 21.06 -3.61
CA VAL A 299 -6.09 20.79 -2.17
C VAL A 299 -7.55 20.83 -1.67
N SER A 300 -8.45 20.22 -2.43
CA SER A 300 -9.90 20.25 -2.18
C SER A 300 -10.51 18.84 -2.13
N PRO A 301 -11.49 18.59 -1.25
CA PRO A 301 -12.27 17.35 -1.27
C PRO A 301 -13.21 17.25 -2.49
N CYS A 302 -13.41 18.32 -3.24
CA CYS A 302 -14.24 18.34 -4.45
C CYS A 302 -13.64 17.45 -5.55
N TYR A 303 -14.50 16.71 -6.26
CA TYR A 303 -14.09 15.95 -7.44
C TYR A 303 -13.59 16.85 -8.57
N TRP A 304 -12.48 16.46 -9.17
CA TRP A 304 -11.85 17.15 -10.27
C TRP A 304 -11.17 16.13 -11.20
N ASN A 305 -11.39 16.28 -12.50
CA ASN A 305 -10.83 15.39 -13.52
C ASN A 305 -9.51 15.94 -14.05
N MET A 306 -8.58 15.05 -14.33
CA MET A 306 -7.34 15.42 -15.01
C MET A 306 -7.64 15.89 -16.45
N PRO A 307 -6.80 16.76 -17.03
CA PRO A 307 -6.92 17.13 -18.42
C PRO A 307 -6.83 15.92 -19.36
N GLU A 308 -7.80 15.75 -20.25
CA GLU A 308 -7.93 14.62 -21.17
C GLU A 308 -8.13 15.08 -22.62
N ASN A 309 -7.76 14.24 -23.59
CA ASN A 309 -7.99 14.49 -25.03
C ASN A 309 -9.44 14.20 -25.43
N ASN A 310 -10.37 15.00 -24.89
CA ASN A 310 -11.82 14.86 -25.07
C ASN A 310 -12.47 16.12 -25.67
N GLY A 311 -11.66 17.11 -26.07
CA GLY A 311 -12.12 18.39 -26.63
C GLY A 311 -12.61 19.42 -25.59
N LEU A 312 -12.68 19.07 -24.30
CA LEU A 312 -13.03 20.00 -23.22
C LEU A 312 -11.81 20.74 -22.64
N HIS A 313 -10.61 20.20 -22.83
CA HIS A 313 -9.35 20.78 -22.34
C HIS A 313 -8.51 21.31 -23.49
N GLU A 314 -8.05 22.56 -23.39
CA GLU A 314 -7.14 23.17 -24.38
C GLU A 314 -5.75 22.51 -24.40
N LYS A 315 -5.32 21.96 -23.24
CA LYS A 315 -4.07 21.23 -23.07
C LYS A 315 -4.30 20.01 -22.18
N TRP A 316 -4.00 18.83 -22.70
CA TRP A 316 -4.05 17.56 -21.97
C TRP A 316 -2.70 16.83 -21.91
N ASP A 317 -1.80 17.10 -22.85
CA ASP A 317 -0.44 16.55 -22.85
C ASP A 317 0.50 17.50 -22.09
N TYR A 318 1.11 16.96 -21.03
CA TYR A 318 2.09 17.62 -20.17
C TYR A 318 3.44 16.90 -20.19
N SER A 319 3.62 15.98 -21.14
CA SER A 319 4.89 15.30 -21.36
C SER A 319 5.94 16.29 -21.87
N VAL A 320 7.10 16.24 -21.23
CA VAL A 320 8.16 17.23 -21.42
C VAL A 320 9.01 16.93 -22.65
N THR A 321 9.74 17.94 -23.14
CA THR A 321 10.75 17.75 -24.20
C THR A 321 12.16 17.69 -23.62
N GLU A 322 13.14 17.25 -24.42
CA GLU A 322 14.55 17.26 -24.03
C GLU A 322 15.07 18.68 -23.75
N GLU A 323 14.49 19.72 -24.36
CA GLU A 323 14.77 21.12 -24.03
C GLU A 323 14.29 21.51 -22.63
N ASP A 324 13.14 21.01 -22.17
CA ASP A 324 12.64 21.25 -20.82
C ASP A 324 13.48 20.54 -19.76
N ILE A 325 13.89 19.30 -20.04
CA ILE A 325 14.85 18.54 -19.23
C ILE A 325 16.18 19.30 -19.17
N LYS A 326 16.65 19.87 -20.29
CA LYS A 326 17.88 20.68 -20.35
C LYS A 326 17.77 21.98 -19.55
N LYS A 327 16.63 22.66 -19.56
CA LYS A 327 16.38 23.85 -18.70
C LYS A 327 16.52 23.48 -17.23
N VAL A 328 15.87 22.40 -16.77
CA VAL A 328 15.99 21.91 -15.38
C VAL A 328 17.44 21.60 -15.01
N LEU A 329 18.19 20.94 -15.91
CA LEU A 329 19.62 20.66 -15.71
C LEU A 329 20.47 21.94 -15.65
N GLU A 330 20.10 23.01 -16.35
CA GLU A 330 20.79 24.30 -16.31
C GLU A 330 20.45 25.08 -15.01
N GLU A 331 19.18 25.11 -14.60
CA GLU A 331 18.72 25.73 -13.34
C GLU A 331 19.45 25.17 -12.10
N ILE A 332 19.68 23.86 -12.04
CA ILE A 332 20.37 23.19 -10.92
C ILE A 332 21.90 23.13 -11.07
N ASN A 333 22.49 23.82 -12.05
CA ASN A 333 23.92 23.73 -12.38
C ASN A 333 24.42 22.28 -12.62
N ARG A 334 23.54 21.41 -13.12
CA ARG A 334 23.74 19.96 -13.33
C ARG A 334 24.01 19.13 -12.07
N ASP A 335 23.84 19.70 -10.86
CA ASP A 335 23.88 18.94 -9.62
C ASP A 335 22.49 18.34 -9.30
N LEU A 336 22.33 17.09 -9.72
CA LEU A 336 21.14 16.27 -9.46
C LEU A 336 21.14 15.64 -8.06
N ALA A 337 22.22 15.73 -7.28
CA ALA A 337 22.31 15.04 -6.00
C ALA A 337 21.21 15.52 -5.03
N ILE A 338 20.51 14.56 -4.43
CA ILE A 338 19.54 14.85 -3.36
C ILE A 338 20.33 15.26 -2.12
N PRO A 339 20.13 16.47 -1.57
CA PRO A 339 20.86 16.95 -0.40
C PRO A 339 20.57 16.05 0.81
N GLN A 340 21.57 15.82 1.66
CA GLN A 340 21.41 15.07 2.91
C GLN A 340 20.88 16.00 4.02
N ASN A 341 19.71 16.60 3.81
CA ASN A 341 19.09 17.64 4.64
C ASN A 341 18.05 17.09 5.65
N PHE A 342 18.20 15.84 6.09
CA PHE A 342 17.37 15.28 7.17
C PHE A 342 17.44 16.18 8.41
N SER A 343 16.28 16.50 8.98
CA SER A 343 16.13 17.27 10.21
C SER A 343 14.97 16.75 11.04
N ILE A 344 15.07 16.90 12.36
CA ILE A 344 14.05 16.49 13.32
C ILE A 344 12.94 17.55 13.32
N THR A 345 11.81 17.25 12.67
CA THR A 345 10.59 18.08 12.60
C THR A 345 9.65 17.93 13.79
N GLU A 346 9.81 16.89 14.62
CA GLU A 346 8.91 16.55 15.73
C GLU A 346 9.69 15.92 16.90
N ALA A 347 9.16 16.01 18.13
CA ALA A 347 9.79 15.46 19.31
C ALA A 347 10.04 13.93 19.19
N CYS A 348 11.29 13.51 19.40
CA CYS A 348 11.65 12.09 19.44
C CYS A 348 10.91 11.36 20.57
N TYR A 349 10.60 10.07 20.35
CA TYR A 349 10.05 9.22 21.40
C TYR A 349 10.94 9.18 22.66
N ASN A 350 10.31 9.26 23.84
CA ASN A 350 10.97 9.20 25.13
C ASN A 350 10.12 8.34 26.08
N SER A 351 10.68 7.22 26.55
CA SER A 351 10.02 6.27 27.45
C SER A 351 9.75 6.82 28.85
N ASN A 352 10.49 7.86 29.27
CA ASN A 352 10.52 8.32 30.66
C ASN A 352 9.56 9.50 30.92
N LYS A 353 8.90 10.01 29.87
CA LYS A 353 7.78 10.95 30.02
C LYS A 353 6.48 10.17 29.98
N THR A 354 5.60 10.39 30.96
CA THR A 354 4.18 10.07 30.80
C THR A 354 3.67 10.71 29.51
N GLN A 355 2.80 9.99 28.79
CA GLN A 355 2.26 10.43 27.51
C GLN A 355 1.31 11.62 27.72
N GLN A 356 1.87 12.82 27.92
CA GLN A 356 1.13 14.06 27.84
C GLN A 356 0.46 14.10 26.46
N LYS A 357 -0.83 14.47 26.44
CA LYS A 357 -1.68 14.53 25.25
C LYS A 357 -1.16 15.66 24.36
N THR A 358 -0.12 15.41 23.56
CA THR A 358 0.41 16.39 22.61
C THR A 358 -0.64 16.70 21.56
N ASP A 359 -0.77 17.95 21.15
CA ASP A 359 -1.70 18.29 20.08
C ASP A 359 -1.22 17.76 18.73
N LEU A 360 -2.16 17.31 17.90
CA LEU A 360 -1.89 16.87 16.54
C LEU A 360 -1.96 18.09 15.62
N ILE A 361 -0.81 18.65 15.29
CA ILE A 361 -0.68 19.89 14.53
C ILE A 361 -0.25 19.56 13.08
N HIS A 362 -0.85 20.26 12.12
CA HIS A 362 -0.40 20.24 10.72
C HIS A 362 1.00 20.85 10.57
N ARG A 363 1.92 20.15 9.91
CA ARG A 363 3.33 20.57 9.79
C ARG A 363 3.73 20.78 8.34
N ILE A 364 4.53 21.83 8.13
CA ILE A 364 5.21 22.13 6.87
C ILE A 364 6.68 21.74 7.04
N SER A 365 7.17 20.82 6.21
CA SER A 365 8.54 20.32 6.30
C SER A 365 9.53 21.28 5.65
N PRO A 366 10.66 21.62 6.31
CA PRO A 366 11.70 22.43 5.70
C PRO A 366 12.30 21.76 4.45
N GLN A 367 12.34 20.42 4.39
CA GLN A 367 12.80 19.70 3.19
C GLN A 367 11.87 19.94 1.98
N THR A 368 10.56 19.94 2.21
CA THR A 368 9.55 20.20 1.16
C THR A 368 9.55 21.66 0.75
N THR A 369 9.62 22.60 1.70
CA THR A 369 9.70 24.02 1.37
C THR A 369 11.00 24.36 0.61
N GLU A 370 12.14 23.76 0.98
CA GLU A 370 13.41 23.91 0.23
C GLU A 370 13.29 23.33 -1.19
N PHE A 371 12.72 22.13 -1.33
CA PHE A 371 12.48 21.49 -2.63
C PHE A 371 11.57 22.35 -3.53
N CYS A 372 10.44 22.81 -3.00
CA CYS A 372 9.50 23.65 -3.72
C CYS A 372 10.11 25.00 -4.12
N ALA A 373 10.88 25.64 -3.23
CA ALA A 373 11.60 26.87 -3.53
C ALA A 373 12.70 26.66 -4.60
N ARG A 374 13.43 25.53 -4.56
CA ARG A 374 14.49 25.20 -5.52
C ARG A 374 13.96 24.98 -6.94
N PHE A 375 12.77 24.39 -7.08
CA PHE A 375 12.22 24.02 -8.39
C PHE A 375 11.09 24.94 -8.90
N GLY A 376 10.55 25.81 -8.06
CA GLY A 376 9.43 26.70 -8.39
C GLY A 376 8.08 25.98 -8.33
N LEU A 377 7.88 25.12 -7.32
CA LEU A 377 6.69 24.31 -7.14
C LEU A 377 5.82 24.82 -5.98
N VAL A 378 4.55 24.42 -5.97
CA VAL A 378 3.62 24.63 -4.84
C VAL A 378 4.02 23.74 -3.67
N ASP A 379 4.16 24.30 -2.47
CA ASP A 379 4.18 23.51 -1.23
C ASP A 379 2.73 23.14 -0.85
N ILE A 380 2.39 21.85 -0.98
CA ILE A 380 1.03 21.34 -0.73
C ILE A 380 0.61 21.60 0.72
N ASN A 381 1.52 21.43 1.68
CA ASN A 381 1.21 21.59 3.10
C ASN A 381 1.00 23.06 3.45
N ALA A 382 1.78 23.97 2.85
CA ALA A 382 1.55 25.41 2.96
C ALA A 382 0.21 25.83 2.34
N LYS A 383 -0.16 25.28 1.17
CA LYS A 383 -1.44 25.58 0.50
C LYS A 383 -2.65 25.06 1.29
N ILE A 384 -2.54 23.91 1.95
CA ILE A 384 -3.55 23.41 2.91
C ILE A 384 -3.68 24.35 4.12
N GLN A 385 -2.55 24.78 4.70
CA GLN A 385 -2.53 25.69 5.85
C GLN A 385 -3.17 27.05 5.52
N GLN A 386 -2.81 27.66 4.39
CA GLN A 386 -3.42 28.91 3.92
C GLN A 386 -4.94 28.77 3.78
N ARG A 387 -5.42 27.71 3.12
CA ARG A 387 -6.86 27.48 2.95
C ARG A 387 -7.60 27.35 4.30
N LYS A 388 -6.98 26.67 5.26
CA LYS A 388 -7.52 26.50 6.63
C LYS A 388 -7.64 27.84 7.36
N GLU A 389 -6.72 28.76 7.14
CA GLU A 389 -6.75 30.12 7.69
C GLU A 389 -7.83 30.97 7.00
N GLU A 390 -7.96 30.89 5.67
CA GLU A 390 -9.02 31.56 4.90
C GLU A 390 -10.42 31.13 5.36
N HIS A 391 -10.68 29.83 5.52
CA HIS A 391 -12.00 29.33 5.95
C HIS A 391 -12.32 29.67 7.41
N ARG A 392 -11.33 30.04 8.24
CA ARG A 392 -11.55 30.59 9.59
C ARG A 392 -11.84 32.09 9.59
N GLY A 393 -11.45 32.82 8.53
CA GLY A 393 -11.66 34.26 8.42
C GLY A 393 -13.10 34.68 8.05
N ASP A 394 -13.87 33.78 7.43
CA ASP A 394 -15.25 34.04 6.99
C ASP A 394 -16.33 33.79 8.08
N VAL A 395 -15.93 33.38 9.29
CA VAL A 395 -16.83 33.26 10.44
C VAL A 395 -16.69 34.52 11.30
N PRO A 396 -17.76 35.32 11.51
CA PRO A 396 -17.71 36.43 12.45
C PRO A 396 -17.43 35.91 13.87
N GLN A 397 -16.54 36.58 14.61
CA GLN A 397 -16.34 36.29 16.04
C GLN A 397 -17.63 36.59 16.82
N GLY A 398 -18.45 35.56 17.02
CA GLY A 398 -19.50 35.48 18.02
C GLY A 398 -19.13 34.36 18.98
N GLU A 399 -18.64 34.75 20.16
CA GLU A 399 -18.60 33.99 21.41
C GLU A 399 -18.48 32.46 21.27
N GLU A 400 -17.24 31.96 21.27
CA GLU A 400 -16.95 30.56 21.60
C GLU A 400 -17.34 30.32 23.07
N GLU A 401 -18.55 29.81 23.32
CA GLU A 401 -18.91 29.29 24.65
C GLU A 401 -18.15 27.98 24.90
N GLU A 402 -17.43 27.94 26.02
CA GLU A 402 -16.70 26.76 26.50
C GLU A 402 -17.70 25.73 27.05
N GLU A 403 -18.22 24.83 26.19
CA GLU A 403 -18.86 23.60 26.68
C GLU A 403 -17.77 22.58 27.07
N GLU A 404 -17.39 22.62 28.35
CA GLU A 404 -16.52 21.60 28.97
C GLU A 404 -17.24 20.23 29.01
N GLU A 405 -16.50 19.16 28.69
CA GLU A 405 -16.97 17.77 28.86
C GLU A 405 -17.11 17.43 30.36
N GLU A 406 -18.33 17.40 30.93
CA GLU A 406 -18.59 16.70 32.20
C GLU A 406 -18.99 15.23 31.97
N GLU A 407 -18.40 14.34 32.79
CA GLU A 407 -18.41 12.89 32.63
C GLU A 407 -19.71 12.20 33.10
N GLU A 408 -20.00 11.06 32.47
CA GLU A 408 -20.60 9.84 33.05
C GLU A 408 -21.79 9.95 34.03
N LYS A 409 -22.99 9.54 33.54
CA LYS A 409 -23.75 8.36 34.01
C LYS A 409 -25.09 8.20 33.29
N GLU A 410 -25.36 7.00 32.76
CA GLU A 410 -26.46 6.11 33.18
C GLU A 410 -26.49 4.85 32.28
N GLU A 411 -26.14 3.70 32.85
CA GLU A 411 -26.58 2.37 32.37
C GLU A 411 -27.87 1.99 33.12
N GLU A 412 -28.58 0.94 32.65
CA GLU A 412 -29.92 0.45 33.09
C GLU A 412 -31.11 1.19 32.41
N GLU A 413 -32.14 0.55 31.82
CA GLU A 413 -32.47 -0.87 31.60
C GLU A 413 -32.97 -1.12 30.16
N ILE A 414 -32.92 -2.38 29.70
CA ILE A 414 -33.57 -2.84 28.45
C ILE A 414 -34.85 -3.60 28.81
N ASP A 415 -36.02 -3.08 28.44
CA ASP A 415 -37.28 -3.87 28.38
C ASP A 415 -37.79 -4.01 26.94
N THR A 416 -38.52 -5.10 26.70
CA THR A 416 -38.77 -5.70 25.39
C THR A 416 -40.24 -5.65 25.01
N THR A 417 -40.60 -4.87 23.99
CA THR A 417 -41.81 -5.13 23.17
C THR A 417 -41.52 -4.79 21.71
N GLY A 418 -41.58 -5.79 20.82
CA GLY A 418 -41.36 -5.58 19.39
C GLY A 418 -42.64 -5.45 18.58
N SER A 419 -42.47 -5.11 17.29
CA SER A 419 -43.43 -5.48 16.24
C SER A 419 -42.70 -5.74 14.93
N MET A 420 -43.19 -6.73 14.18
CA MET A 420 -42.70 -7.10 12.85
C MET A 420 -43.20 -6.11 11.78
N MET A 421 -42.42 -5.93 10.71
CA MET A 421 -42.92 -5.89 9.32
C MET A 421 -41.79 -6.27 8.35
N GLU A 422 -42.12 -7.03 7.32
CA GLU A 422 -41.19 -7.53 6.28
C GLU A 422 -41.28 -6.68 4.99
N SER A 423 -40.43 -7.04 4.01
CA SER A 423 -40.34 -6.58 2.61
C SER A 423 -39.51 -5.29 2.39
N SER A 424 -38.60 -5.22 1.41
CA SER A 424 -38.13 -6.24 0.44
C SER A 424 -36.81 -5.81 -0.23
N THR A 425 -36.05 -6.81 -0.75
CA THR A 425 -35.04 -6.74 -1.85
C THR A 425 -34.95 -5.40 -2.62
N ASP A 426 -33.79 -4.85 -3.00
CA ASP A 426 -32.40 -5.35 -3.06
C ASP A 426 -31.47 -4.12 -3.29
N VAL A 427 -30.13 -4.14 -3.22
CA VAL A 427 -29.14 -5.23 -3.15
C VAL A 427 -27.98 -4.82 -2.25
N SER A 428 -27.33 -5.76 -1.56
CA SER A 428 -26.06 -5.51 -0.85
C SER A 428 -24.84 -5.89 -1.69
N SER A 429 -23.91 -4.95 -1.88
CA SER A 429 -22.57 -5.23 -2.39
C SER A 429 -21.84 -6.19 -1.43
N LEU A 430 -21.73 -7.47 -1.81
CA LEU A 430 -20.96 -8.46 -1.07
C LEU A 430 -19.47 -8.14 -1.16
N ILE A 431 -18.98 -7.30 -0.24
CA ILE A 431 -17.56 -7.11 0.00
C ILE A 431 -16.98 -8.47 0.39
N SER A 432 -16.11 -9.02 -0.47
CA SER A 432 -15.28 -10.17 -0.13
C SER A 432 -14.35 -9.76 1.00
N LEU A 433 -14.69 -10.15 2.23
CA LEU A 433 -13.90 -9.83 3.42
C LEU A 433 -12.51 -10.49 3.31
N ASN A 434 -11.52 -9.73 2.85
CA ASN A 434 -10.12 -10.13 2.87
C ASN A 434 -9.63 -10.18 4.34
N PRO A 435 -9.40 -11.36 4.94
CA PRO A 435 -9.06 -11.47 6.36
C PRO A 435 -7.62 -11.04 6.68
N ASP A 436 -6.80 -10.73 5.66
CA ASP A 436 -5.47 -10.14 5.84
C ASP A 436 -5.51 -8.60 5.92
N GLU A 437 -6.59 -7.97 5.47
CA GLU A 437 -6.84 -6.54 5.69
C GLU A 437 -7.47 -6.34 7.08
N ILE A 438 -6.94 -5.39 7.84
CA ILE A 438 -7.53 -5.02 9.13
C ILE A 438 -8.70 -4.08 8.84
N LEU A 439 -9.86 -4.68 8.55
CA LEU A 439 -11.11 -3.93 8.55
C LEU A 439 -11.31 -3.30 9.93
N LEU A 440 -11.33 -1.97 9.92
CA LEU A 440 -11.90 -1.16 10.99
C LEU A 440 -13.41 -1.26 10.85
N ASP A 441 -14.12 -1.41 11.95
CA ASP A 441 -15.58 -1.47 11.95
C ASP A 441 -16.11 -0.13 11.36
N ASP A 442 -16.81 -0.23 10.23
CA ASP A 442 -17.51 0.89 9.59
C ASP A 442 -18.93 0.89 10.15
N ASP A 443 -19.13 1.59 11.27
CA ASP A 443 -20.47 1.85 11.78
C ASP A 443 -21.23 2.68 10.73
N SER A 444 -22.40 2.17 10.33
CA SER A 444 -23.21 2.73 9.26
C SER A 444 -23.69 4.13 9.61
N CYS A 445 -23.57 5.06 8.67
CA CYS A 445 -24.20 6.36 8.74
C CYS A 445 -25.74 6.23 8.80
N ASP A 446 -26.34 6.69 9.89
CA ASP A 446 -27.77 6.97 9.95
C ASP A 446 -28.09 8.20 9.09
N ASP A 447 -29.27 8.18 8.45
CA ASP A 447 -29.66 9.06 7.34
C ASP A 447 -30.75 10.05 7.80
N ASP A 448 -30.34 11.19 8.35
CA ASP A 448 -31.25 12.27 8.76
C ASP A 448 -31.53 13.24 7.59
N LEU A 449 -32.68 12.99 6.94
CA LEU A 449 -33.06 13.61 5.68
C LEU A 449 -34.08 14.75 5.91
N GLU A 450 -33.62 15.97 6.21
CA GLU A 450 -34.49 17.16 6.20
C GLU A 450 -34.66 17.73 4.78
N THR A 451 -35.92 17.82 4.36
CA THR A 451 -36.32 18.26 3.02
C THR A 451 -36.36 19.79 2.87
N SER A 452 -35.75 20.34 1.81
CA SER A 452 -36.13 21.65 1.28
C SER A 452 -36.10 21.63 -0.26
N GLU A 453 -37.19 22.08 -0.90
CA GLU A 453 -37.39 21.99 -2.35
C GLU A 453 -36.66 23.11 -3.13
N GLY A 454 -35.96 22.75 -4.21
CA GLY A 454 -35.33 23.68 -5.15
C GLY A 454 -34.91 22.96 -6.46
N PRO A 455 -34.99 23.60 -7.64
CA PRO A 455 -35.24 22.87 -8.88
C PRO A 455 -34.03 22.18 -9.53
N SER A 456 -34.36 21.11 -10.24
CA SER A 456 -33.49 20.18 -10.98
C SER A 456 -32.54 20.81 -12.01
N SER A 457 -31.30 20.35 -12.03
CA SER A 457 -30.52 20.18 -13.28
C SER A 457 -29.84 18.81 -13.28
N ASP A 458 -30.32 17.91 -14.12
CA ASP A 458 -29.82 16.53 -14.24
C ASP A 458 -28.39 16.48 -14.75
N LEU A 459 -27.48 15.85 -13.98
CA LEU A 459 -26.17 15.38 -14.43
C LEU A 459 -25.59 14.37 -13.42
N SER A 460 -26.25 13.21 -13.30
CA SER A 460 -25.74 12.06 -12.54
C SER A 460 -24.53 11.44 -13.25
N CYS A 461 -23.33 11.81 -12.85
CA CYS A 461 -22.10 11.17 -13.36
C CYS A 461 -21.88 9.82 -12.66
N ASN A 462 -22.32 8.73 -13.30
CA ASN A 462 -22.06 7.35 -12.85
C ASN A 462 -20.54 7.04 -12.85
N THR A 463 -19.90 7.18 -11.69
CA THR A 463 -18.47 6.84 -11.51
C THR A 463 -18.18 5.35 -11.68
N SER A 464 -19.20 4.49 -11.58
CA SER A 464 -19.09 3.04 -11.81
C SER A 464 -18.82 2.68 -13.28
N GLU A 465 -19.28 3.48 -14.25
CA GLU A 465 -19.20 3.12 -15.68
C GLU A 465 -17.79 3.35 -16.25
N ILE A 466 -17.07 4.36 -15.76
CA ILE A 466 -15.77 4.78 -16.30
C ILE A 466 -14.67 3.72 -16.07
N PHE A 467 -14.85 2.79 -15.11
CA PHE A 467 -13.93 1.68 -14.87
C PHE A 467 -14.54 0.28 -15.10
N SER A 468 -15.83 0.16 -15.43
CA SER A 468 -16.46 -1.11 -15.83
C SER A 468 -16.14 -1.51 -17.26
N ASP A 469 -15.94 -0.52 -18.13
CA ASP A 469 -15.88 -0.72 -19.58
C ASP A 469 -14.48 -1.09 -20.08
N ILE A 470 -13.46 -0.99 -19.23
CA ILE A 470 -12.13 -1.55 -19.49
C ILE A 470 -12.11 -3.05 -19.15
N ARG A 471 -12.95 -3.82 -19.84
CA ARG A 471 -12.81 -5.28 -19.96
C ARG A 471 -11.80 -5.64 -21.06
N ILE A 472 -10.61 -5.05 -21.00
CA ILE A 472 -9.49 -5.45 -21.86
C ILE A 472 -8.94 -6.77 -21.30
N LEU A 473 -9.60 -7.86 -21.66
CA LEU A 473 -8.96 -9.17 -21.69
C LEU A 473 -7.87 -9.09 -22.77
N PRO A 474 -6.64 -9.57 -22.51
CA PRO A 474 -5.59 -9.51 -23.52
C PRO A 474 -5.91 -10.45 -24.70
N ASP A 475 -5.69 -9.98 -25.94
CA ASP A 475 -5.89 -10.76 -27.17
C ASP A 475 -5.05 -12.05 -27.23
N SER A 476 -4.09 -12.23 -26.32
CA SER A 476 -3.41 -13.51 -26.08
C SER A 476 -4.33 -14.62 -25.52
N MET A 477 -5.63 -14.37 -25.36
CA MET A 477 -6.66 -15.37 -25.05
C MET A 477 -7.26 -16.06 -26.30
N ALA A 478 -6.52 -16.12 -27.40
CA ALA A 478 -6.79 -17.09 -28.47
C ALA A 478 -6.55 -18.53 -27.93
N VAL A 479 -7.61 -19.14 -27.39
CA VAL A 479 -7.58 -20.51 -26.86
C VAL A 479 -7.21 -21.48 -27.99
N SER A 480 -6.01 -22.07 -27.88
CA SER A 480 -5.62 -23.18 -28.75
C SER A 480 -6.51 -24.39 -28.45
N PRO A 481 -7.09 -25.11 -29.43
CA PRO A 481 -8.14 -26.11 -29.18
C PRO A 481 -7.75 -27.33 -28.32
N ASN A 482 -6.48 -27.48 -27.95
CA ASN A 482 -5.93 -28.70 -27.37
C ASN A 482 -6.17 -28.88 -25.86
N ASP A 483 -6.53 -27.84 -25.11
CA ASP A 483 -6.88 -27.95 -23.68
C ASP A 483 -8.21 -28.73 -23.42
N THR A 484 -8.88 -29.19 -24.49
CA THR A 484 -10.14 -29.94 -24.44
C THR A 484 -9.98 -31.47 -24.56
N LEU A 485 -8.76 -31.98 -24.80
CA LEU A 485 -8.53 -33.41 -25.07
C LEU A 485 -8.04 -34.21 -23.84
N ASP A 486 -7.24 -33.59 -22.97
CA ASP A 486 -6.69 -34.24 -21.76
C ASP A 486 -7.73 -34.57 -20.67
N VAL A 487 -9.00 -34.24 -20.88
CA VAL A 487 -10.11 -34.52 -19.94
C VAL A 487 -10.86 -35.81 -20.29
N ILE A 488 -10.65 -36.40 -21.47
CA ILE A 488 -11.42 -37.56 -21.94
C ILE A 488 -10.67 -38.90 -21.76
N GLU A 489 -9.33 -38.90 -21.73
CA GLU A 489 -8.56 -40.16 -21.58
C GLU A 489 -8.59 -40.70 -20.12
N ASP A 490 -8.68 -39.84 -19.10
CA ASP A 490 -8.58 -40.24 -17.68
C ASP A 490 -9.87 -40.89 -17.11
N GLU A 491 -11.01 -40.80 -17.82
CA GLU A 491 -12.26 -41.51 -17.46
C GLU A 491 -12.46 -42.85 -18.18
N LEU A 492 -11.71 -43.15 -19.25
CA LEU A 492 -11.89 -44.39 -20.02
C LEU A 492 -11.01 -45.57 -19.57
N GLU A 493 -9.91 -45.33 -18.85
CA GLU A 493 -9.04 -46.42 -18.36
C GLU A 493 -9.53 -47.13 -17.07
N LYS A 494 -10.64 -46.67 -16.44
CA LYS A 494 -11.17 -47.27 -15.19
C LYS A 494 -12.33 -48.25 -15.36
N SER A 495 -12.68 -48.64 -16.58
CA SER A 495 -13.82 -49.54 -16.84
C SER A 495 -13.53 -50.75 -17.75
N SER A 496 -12.31 -51.31 -17.72
CA SER A 496 -12.07 -52.64 -18.30
C SER A 496 -10.99 -53.47 -17.58
N ASN A 497 -11.40 -54.32 -16.64
CA ASN A 497 -11.02 -55.74 -16.57
C ASN A 497 -11.48 -56.40 -15.26
N GLY A 498 -12.45 -57.30 -15.38
CA GLY A 498 -12.69 -58.34 -14.40
C GLY A 498 -12.95 -59.66 -15.11
N ASN A 499 -12.02 -60.62 -15.02
CA ASN A 499 -12.33 -62.04 -14.83
C ASN A 499 -11.06 -62.91 -14.64
N GLN A 500 -11.04 -63.58 -13.49
CA GLN A 500 -10.60 -64.97 -13.24
C GLN A 500 -9.22 -65.47 -13.71
N ALA A 501 -8.38 -65.83 -12.73
CA ALA A 501 -7.90 -67.22 -12.54
C ALA A 501 -7.34 -67.40 -11.10
N GLU A 502 -7.26 -68.65 -10.64
CA GLU A 502 -6.91 -69.05 -9.27
C GLU A 502 -5.39 -69.19 -9.04
N GLU A 503 -4.89 -69.00 -7.81
CA GLU A 503 -4.39 -70.11 -6.96
C GLU A 503 -3.72 -69.66 -5.63
N GLN A 504 -4.06 -70.40 -4.57
CA GLN A 504 -3.30 -70.75 -3.35
C GLN A 504 -2.73 -69.68 -2.36
N SER A 505 -3.17 -69.84 -1.10
CA SER A 505 -2.70 -69.28 0.19
C SER A 505 -1.48 -70.04 0.76
N PRO A 506 -0.92 -69.78 1.98
CA PRO A 506 -1.26 -68.81 3.05
C PRO A 506 -0.05 -67.87 3.40
N ASP A 507 -0.03 -66.97 4.38
CA ASP A 507 -0.41 -67.07 5.81
C ASP A 507 -0.46 -65.69 6.52
N GLY A 508 -1.03 -65.61 7.74
CA GLY A 508 -0.81 -64.47 8.65
C GLY A 508 -1.96 -63.46 8.91
N LYS A 509 -3.05 -63.93 9.53
CA LYS A 509 -3.93 -63.09 10.42
C LYS A 509 -3.44 -63.24 11.88
N PRO A 510 -3.90 -62.45 12.89
CA PRO A 510 -5.08 -61.56 12.94
C PRO A 510 -4.71 -60.15 13.51
N LEU A 511 -5.56 -59.24 14.03
CA LEU A 511 -6.91 -59.29 14.63
C LEU A 511 -7.59 -57.90 14.52
N LYS A 512 -8.88 -57.84 14.17
CA LYS A 512 -9.74 -56.66 14.40
C LYS A 512 -10.35 -56.73 15.80
N ARG A 513 -10.67 -55.58 16.40
CA ARG A 513 -11.85 -55.43 17.27
C ARG A 513 -12.73 -54.31 16.73
N LEU A 514 -14.04 -54.52 16.86
CA LEU A 514 -15.15 -53.65 16.46
C LEU A 514 -16.00 -53.37 17.72
N SER A 515 -17.05 -52.54 17.55
CA SER A 515 -18.22 -52.43 18.42
C SER A 515 -18.04 -51.53 19.68
N ASP A 516 -18.98 -50.66 20.09
CA ASP A 516 -20.32 -50.35 19.54
C ASP A 516 -20.86 -48.93 19.85
N GLU A 517 -21.81 -48.50 19.00
CA GLU A 517 -23.02 -47.67 19.19
C GLU A 517 -23.06 -46.26 19.87
N ASN A 518 -23.54 -45.31 19.05
CA ASN A 518 -24.64 -44.34 19.27
C ASN A 518 -24.74 -43.48 20.55
N LYS A 519 -24.70 -42.16 20.34
CA LYS A 519 -25.71 -41.22 20.90
C LYS A 519 -25.80 -39.92 20.09
N GLU A 520 -27.02 -39.42 19.93
CA GLU A 520 -27.38 -38.17 19.26
C GLU A 520 -27.06 -36.94 20.15
N GLY A 521 -26.95 -35.73 19.55
CA GLY A 521 -27.07 -34.48 20.32
C GLY A 521 -26.23 -33.29 19.86
N THR A 522 -26.89 -32.36 19.17
CA THR A 522 -26.66 -30.89 19.25
C THR A 522 -25.28 -30.33 18.82
N VAL A 523 -25.19 -29.88 17.56
CA VAL A 523 -24.06 -29.05 17.07
C VAL A 523 -24.32 -27.58 17.40
N GLY A 524 -23.61 -27.04 18.40
CA GLY A 524 -23.49 -25.59 18.61
C GLY A 524 -22.48 -24.94 17.65
N PRO A 525 -22.55 -23.62 17.43
CA PRO A 525 -21.70 -22.92 16.47
C PRO A 525 -20.23 -22.92 16.92
N LYS A 526 -19.36 -23.51 16.09
CA LYS A 526 -17.91 -23.59 16.34
C LYS A 526 -17.27 -22.20 16.16
N LYS A 527 -16.97 -21.51 17.27
CA LYS A 527 -16.18 -20.27 17.26
C LYS A 527 -14.81 -20.52 16.61
N ILE A 528 -14.56 -19.91 15.45
CA ILE A 528 -13.26 -19.97 14.77
C ILE A 528 -12.27 -19.08 15.54
N LYS A 529 -11.39 -19.69 16.34
CA LYS A 529 -10.28 -18.97 16.99
C LYS A 529 -9.27 -18.50 15.93
N ARG A 530 -9.07 -17.18 15.81
CA ARG A 530 -7.99 -16.57 15.01
C ARG A 530 -6.64 -17.04 15.57
N ARG A 531 -5.78 -17.61 14.71
CA ARG A 531 -4.65 -18.47 15.14
C ARG A 531 -3.41 -17.74 15.71
N ASN A 532 -3.40 -16.39 15.75
CA ASN A 532 -2.20 -15.59 16.02
C ASN A 532 -2.28 -14.65 17.25
N GLN A 533 -3.32 -14.75 18.10
CA GLN A 533 -3.45 -13.86 19.27
C GLN A 533 -2.42 -14.13 20.40
N ALA A 534 -1.77 -15.29 20.42
CA ALA A 534 -0.99 -15.76 21.57
C ALA A 534 0.52 -15.39 21.56
N ILE A 535 1.00 -14.66 20.55
CA ILE A 535 2.46 -14.40 20.37
C ILE A 535 2.91 -13.08 21.05
N TYR A 536 1.98 -12.25 21.52
CA TYR A 536 2.26 -10.98 22.21
C TYR A 536 2.07 -11.03 23.74
N ALA A 537 1.99 -12.23 24.32
CA ALA A 537 1.90 -12.44 25.77
C ALA A 537 3.15 -13.17 26.28
N SER A 538 4.29 -12.48 26.31
CA SER A 538 5.44 -12.92 27.11
C SER A 538 5.18 -12.57 28.57
N LYS A 539 5.04 -13.59 29.41
CA LYS A 539 5.09 -13.45 30.87
C LYS A 539 6.48 -12.97 31.29
N ASP A 540 6.54 -11.96 32.15
CA ASP A 540 7.68 -11.75 33.04
C ASP A 540 7.44 -12.60 34.30
N GLU A 541 8.14 -13.72 34.41
CA GLU A 541 8.26 -14.51 35.65
C GLU A 541 9.73 -14.95 35.78
N ASP A 542 10.25 -14.85 37.01
CA ASP A 542 11.57 -15.28 37.50
C ASP A 542 12.81 -14.46 37.00
N GLU A 543 13.82 -14.11 37.82
CA GLU A 543 14.20 -14.56 39.17
C GLU A 543 14.55 -13.39 40.11
N THR A 544 14.13 -13.47 41.38
CA THR A 544 14.72 -12.68 42.48
C THR A 544 15.98 -13.35 43.00
N GLY A 545 17.16 -12.89 42.54
CA GLY A 545 18.45 -13.30 43.07
C GLY A 545 18.79 -12.56 44.37
N ASP A 546 18.52 -13.17 45.52
CA ASP A 546 18.90 -12.69 46.84
C ASP A 546 20.25 -13.31 47.24
N ASP A 547 21.32 -12.49 47.31
CA ASP A 547 22.54 -12.81 48.08
C ASP A 547 23.48 -11.59 48.12
N ASN A 548 23.56 -10.91 49.27
CA ASN A 548 24.54 -9.86 49.54
C ASN A 548 25.30 -10.15 50.86
N PRO A 549 26.52 -10.68 50.81
CA PRO A 549 27.34 -10.90 51.99
C PRO A 549 28.28 -9.71 52.26
N PHE A 550 28.17 -9.16 53.47
CA PHE A 550 29.03 -8.14 54.12
C PHE A 550 28.80 -6.65 53.81
N SER A 551 28.44 -5.94 54.90
CA SER A 551 28.54 -4.49 55.19
C SER A 551 27.30 -3.65 54.91
#